data_AF-A0A0F9HZA2-F1
#
_entry.id   AF-A0A0F9HZA2-F1
#
_cell.length_a   1.000
_cell.length_b   1.000
_cell.length_c   1.000
_cell.angle_alpha   90.00
_cell.angle_beta   90.00
_cell.angle_gamma   90.00
#
_symmetry.space_group_name_H-M   'P 1'
#
loop_
_entity.id
_entity.type
_entity.pdbx_description
1 polymer ?
#
loop_
_entity_poly.entity_id
_entity_poly.type
_entity_poly.pdbx_seq_one_letter_code
_entity_poly.pdbx_strand_id
1 'polypeptide(L)'
;MCLAEILVSREVVEMHNGNEVTYQVTGEKIATRLLERAASADKVVEELLGPDGSDPDSPCEAGIVQAAREDARRLRLRAEHIDRQATFTVSAGTLQDIFLDEAHYGQELRAMRGEPGAVSERRW
;
A
#
# COMPACT_ATOMS: atom_id res chain seq x y z
N MET A 1 14.33 11.57 -18.56
CA MET A 1 14.48 12.09 -17.18
C MET A 1 13.13 12.58 -16.70
N CYS A 2 12.65 12.05 -15.57
CA CYS A 2 11.66 12.61 -14.64
C CYS A 2 11.51 11.57 -13.52
N LEU A 3 12.36 11.67 -12.50
CA LEU A 3 12.15 10.97 -11.22
C LEU A 3 10.74 11.35 -10.76
N ALA A 4 9.89 10.34 -10.56
CA ALA A 4 8.66 10.55 -9.84
C ALA A 4 9.01 11.32 -8.57
N GLU A 5 8.49 12.54 -8.46
CA GLU A 5 8.38 13.23 -7.19
C GLU A 5 7.45 12.36 -6.33
N ILE A 6 8.02 11.28 -5.79
CA ILE A 6 7.55 10.69 -4.56
C ILE A 6 7.41 11.91 -3.67
N LEU A 7 6.21 12.13 -3.14
CA LEU A 7 5.95 13.12 -2.11
C LEU A 7 6.85 12.78 -0.90
N VAL A 8 8.13 13.08 -1.01
CA VAL A 8 9.11 13.09 0.06
C VAL A 8 8.77 14.38 0.78
N SER A 9 7.75 14.29 1.66
CA SER A 9 7.54 15.34 2.65
C SER A 9 8.88 15.57 3.37
N ARG A 10 9.11 16.78 3.89
CA ARG A 10 10.38 17.34 4.44
C ARG A 10 11.09 16.54 5.57
N GLU A 11 10.79 15.27 5.72
CA GLU A 11 10.93 14.45 6.93
C GLU A 11 11.17 12.95 6.60
N VAL A 12 11.36 12.58 5.33
CA VAL A 12 12.00 11.30 4.94
C VAL A 12 13.39 11.66 4.41
N VAL A 13 14.43 11.14 5.05
CA VAL A 13 15.81 11.49 4.69
C VAL A 13 16.41 10.36 3.87
N GLU A 14 16.69 10.64 2.59
CA GLU A 14 17.47 9.74 1.75
C GLU A 14 18.93 9.73 2.23
N MET A 15 19.47 8.54 2.46
CA MET A 15 20.85 8.31 2.86
C MET A 15 21.55 7.45 1.81
N HIS A 16 22.70 7.93 1.35
CA HIS A 16 23.56 7.20 0.43
C HIS A 16 24.72 6.56 1.18
N ASN A 17 24.89 5.25 1.00
CA ASN A 17 26.08 4.52 1.46
C ASN A 17 26.74 3.83 0.25
N GLY A 18 27.64 4.54 -0.42
CA GLY A 18 28.19 4.10 -1.71
C GLY A 18 27.11 4.10 -2.79
N ASN A 19 26.83 2.93 -3.38
CA ASN A 19 25.76 2.76 -4.39
C ASN A 19 24.41 2.37 -3.78
N GLU A 20 24.32 2.18 -2.45
CA GLU A 20 23.10 1.79 -1.78
C GLU A 20 22.31 3.02 -1.31
N VAL A 21 21.02 3.06 -1.65
CA VAL A 21 20.09 4.12 -1.23
C VAL A 21 19.16 3.56 -0.15
N THR A 22 19.18 4.20 1.00
CA THR A 22 18.32 3.88 2.15
C THR A 22 17.57 5.14 2.59
N TYR A 23 16.51 4.96 3.37
CA TYR A 23 15.64 6.05 3.80
C TYR A 23 15.43 5.99 5.31
N GLN A 24 15.56 7.13 5.98
CA GLN A 24 15.13 7.25 7.37
C GLN A 24 13.68 7.71 7.44
N VAL A 25 12.87 6.97 8.19
CA VAL A 25 11.43 7.20 8.36
C VAL A 25 11.06 6.99 9.82
N THR A 26 10.24 7.86 10.39
CA THR A 26 9.71 7.68 11.75
C THR A 26 8.66 6.59 11.80
N GLY A 27 8.58 5.89 12.93
CA GLY A 27 7.56 4.86 13.16
C GLY A 27 6.14 5.41 13.05
N GLU A 28 5.91 6.65 13.50
CA GLU A 28 4.63 7.35 13.33
C GLU A 28 4.19 7.39 11.86
N LYS A 29 5.09 7.70 10.93
CA LYS A 29 4.76 7.72 9.50
C LYS A 29 4.50 6.35 8.92
N ILE A 30 5.32 5.37 9.29
CA ILE A 30 5.11 4.00 8.83
C ILE A 30 3.74 3.52 9.32
N ALA A 31 3.40 3.74 10.59
CA ALA A 31 2.11 3.38 11.15
C ALA A 31 0.95 4.09 10.43
N THR A 32 1.05 5.41 10.21
CA THR A 32 0.02 6.17 9.48
C THR A 32 -0.18 5.63 8.07
N ARG A 33 0.89 5.38 7.31
CA ARG A 33 0.78 4.82 5.96
C ARG A 33 0.21 3.42 5.94
N LEU A 34 0.58 2.55 6.87
CA LEU A 34 -0.01 1.23 7.00
C LEU A 34 -1.53 1.31 7.25
N LEU A 35 -1.99 2.28 8.05
CA LEU A 35 -3.42 2.51 8.30
C LEU A 35 -4.15 3.06 7.06
N GLU A 36 -3.54 3.99 6.33
CA GLU A 36 -4.08 4.49 5.06
C GLU A 36 -4.24 3.36 4.04
N ARG A 37 -3.24 2.48 3.92
CA ARG A 37 -3.31 1.30 3.06
C ARG A 37 -4.38 0.31 3.52
N ALA A 38 -4.52 0.11 4.83
CA ALA A 38 -5.61 -0.71 5.37
C ALA A 38 -6.99 -0.14 5.01
N ALA A 39 -7.15 1.18 5.05
CA ALA A 39 -8.39 1.84 4.64
C ALA A 39 -8.65 1.72 3.13
N SER A 40 -7.61 1.84 2.29
CA SER A 40 -7.73 1.55 0.86
C SER A 40 -8.13 0.09 0.60
N ALA A 41 -7.63 -0.84 1.41
CA ALA A 41 -8.01 -2.23 1.33
C ALA A 41 -9.49 -2.46 1.68
N ASP A 42 -10.00 -1.79 2.72
CA ASP A 42 -11.43 -1.85 3.05
C ASP A 42 -12.31 -1.26 1.95
N LYS A 43 -11.89 -0.17 1.29
CA LYS A 43 -12.64 0.40 0.16
C LYS A 43 -12.84 -0.61 -0.97
N VAL A 44 -11.83 -1.43 -1.27
CA VAL A 44 -11.99 -2.49 -2.28
C VAL A 44 -13.03 -3.53 -1.85
N VAL A 45 -13.10 -3.84 -0.56
CA VAL A 45 -14.14 -4.72 0.00
C VAL A 45 -15.52 -4.08 -0.15
N GLU A 46 -15.68 -2.82 0.23
CA GLU A 46 -16.94 -2.07 0.09
C GLU A 46 -17.39 -1.97 -1.37
N GLU A 47 -16.46 -1.71 -2.28
CA GLU A 47 -16.75 -1.64 -3.72
C GLU A 47 -17.23 -2.98 -4.30
N LEU A 48 -16.67 -4.10 -3.84
CA LEU A 48 -17.00 -5.44 -4.36
C LEU A 48 -18.24 -6.07 -3.71
N LEU A 49 -18.55 -5.72 -2.46
CA LEU A 49 -19.77 -6.19 -1.77
C LEU A 49 -20.98 -5.28 -2.00
N GLY A 50 -20.74 -4.07 -2.53
CA GLY A 50 -21.75 -3.04 -2.67
C GLY A 50 -22.21 -2.46 -1.32
N PRO A 51 -23.09 -1.44 -1.35
CA PRO A 51 -23.53 -0.72 -0.15
C PRO A 51 -24.34 -1.59 0.83
N ASP A 52 -24.85 -2.73 0.35
CA ASP A 52 -25.71 -3.64 1.10
C ASP A 52 -24.90 -4.68 1.88
N GLY A 53 -23.58 -4.78 1.60
CA GLY A 53 -22.72 -5.84 2.11
C GLY A 53 -23.05 -7.23 1.55
N SER A 54 -23.72 -7.28 0.39
CA SER A 54 -24.11 -8.51 -0.29
C SER A 54 -22.88 -9.32 -0.66
N ASP A 55 -23.03 -10.66 -0.65
CA ASP A 55 -21.94 -11.55 -1.06
C ASP A 55 -21.48 -11.22 -2.50
N PRO A 56 -20.18 -11.37 -2.79
CA PRO A 56 -19.65 -11.07 -4.12
C PRO A 56 -20.27 -11.96 -5.19
N ASP A 57 -20.56 -11.38 -6.35
CA ASP A 57 -21.31 -12.01 -7.44
C ASP A 57 -20.55 -13.19 -8.09
N SER A 58 -19.23 -13.25 -7.89
CA SER A 58 -18.37 -14.29 -8.45
C SER A 58 -17.32 -14.84 -7.48
N PRO A 59 -16.84 -16.09 -7.68
CA PRO A 59 -15.72 -16.64 -6.90
C PRO A 59 -14.41 -15.83 -7.02
N CYS A 60 -14.22 -15.12 -8.14
CA CYS A 60 -13.05 -14.28 -8.34
C CYS A 60 -13.10 -13.04 -7.43
N GLU A 61 -14.25 -12.38 -7.37
CA GLU A 61 -14.48 -11.26 -6.44
C GLU A 61 -14.44 -11.72 -4.98
N ALA A 62 -14.96 -12.91 -4.67
CA ALA A 62 -14.85 -13.51 -3.34
C ALA A 62 -13.39 -13.67 -2.89
N GLY A 63 -12.52 -14.13 -3.80
CA GLY A 63 -11.09 -14.24 -3.56
C GLY A 63 -10.42 -12.89 -3.27
N ILE A 64 -10.78 -11.85 -4.04
CA ILE A 64 -10.23 -10.49 -3.86
C ILE A 64 -10.74 -9.86 -2.56
N VAL A 65 -12.02 -10.03 -2.23
CA VAL A 65 -12.59 -9.57 -0.95
C VAL A 65 -11.87 -10.22 0.22
N GLN A 66 -11.62 -11.53 0.16
CA GLN A 66 -10.88 -12.22 1.22
C GLN A 66 -9.45 -11.69 1.35
N ALA A 67 -8.73 -11.58 0.23
CA ALA A 67 -7.37 -11.05 0.21
C ALA A 67 -7.30 -9.62 0.79
N ALA A 68 -8.27 -8.78 0.42
CA ALA A 68 -8.38 -7.41 0.91
C ALA A 68 -8.62 -7.33 2.43
N ARG A 69 -9.53 -8.15 2.96
CA ARG A 69 -9.78 -8.24 4.40
C ARG A 69 -8.55 -8.71 5.17
N GLU A 70 -7.87 -9.73 4.67
CA GLU A 70 -6.66 -10.27 5.29
C GLU A 70 -5.53 -9.24 5.30
N ASP A 71 -5.36 -8.50 4.19
CA ASP A 71 -4.34 -7.45 4.09
C ASP A 71 -4.66 -6.29 5.04
N ALA A 72 -5.90 -5.80 5.05
CA ALA A 72 -6.33 -4.73 5.95
C ALA A 72 -6.11 -5.11 7.43
N ARG A 73 -6.38 -6.37 7.80
CA ARG A 73 -6.10 -6.89 9.15
C ARG A 73 -4.60 -6.89 9.45
N ARG A 74 -3.78 -7.41 8.53
CA ARG A 74 -2.32 -7.50 8.67
C ARG A 74 -1.67 -6.13 8.79
N LEU A 75 -2.10 -5.17 7.98
CA LEU A 75 -1.60 -3.80 7.98
C LEU A 75 -1.91 -3.08 9.29
N ARG A 76 -3.14 -3.21 9.81
CA ARG A 76 -3.51 -2.68 11.13
C ARG A 76 -2.70 -3.28 12.27
N LEU A 77 -2.54 -4.61 12.28
CA LEU A 77 -1.71 -5.29 13.30
C LEU A 77 -0.26 -4.81 13.25
N ARG A 78 0.31 -4.65 12.05
CA ARG A 78 1.66 -4.08 11.89
C ARG A 78 1.75 -2.64 12.39
N ALA A 79 0.75 -1.80 12.10
CA ALA A 79 0.71 -0.42 12.55
C ALA A 79 0.60 -0.29 14.09
N GLU A 80 -0.08 -1.23 14.74
CA GLU A 80 -0.20 -1.31 16.20
C GLU A 80 1.14 -1.67 16.87
N HIS A 81 1.92 -2.55 16.26
CA HIS A 81 3.17 -3.06 16.84
C HIS A 81 4.41 -2.23 16.48
N ILE A 82 4.27 -1.21 15.63
CA ILE A 82 5.36 -0.29 15.33
C ILE A 82 5.54 0.69 16.49
N ASP A 83 6.76 0.80 16.99
CA ASP A 83 7.15 1.88 17.89
C ASP A 83 7.10 3.21 17.13
N ARG A 84 6.11 4.04 17.47
CA ARG A 84 5.86 5.33 16.82
C ARG A 84 6.96 6.36 17.08
N GLN A 85 7.73 6.21 18.15
CA GLN A 85 8.79 7.15 18.54
C GLN A 85 10.15 6.78 17.94
N ALA A 86 10.29 5.54 17.45
CA ALA A 86 11.53 5.09 16.81
C ALA A 86 11.71 5.67 15.40
N THR A 87 12.97 5.75 14.96
CA THR A 87 13.33 6.02 13.57
C THR A 87 13.91 4.76 12.94
N PHE A 88 13.44 4.42 11.76
CA PHE A 88 13.83 3.22 11.03
C PHE A 88 14.64 3.60 9.80
N THR A 89 15.66 2.81 9.48
CA THR A 89 16.34 2.87 8.18
C THR A 89 15.76 1.76 7.31
N VAL A 90 15.14 2.13 6.20
CA VAL A 90 14.47 1.20 5.28
C VAL A 90 15.11 1.25 3.89
N SER A 91 15.08 0.13 3.17
CA SER A 91 15.52 0.08 1.78
C SER A 91 14.52 0.77 0.85
N ALA A 92 14.92 1.10 -0.38
CA ALA A 92 14.02 1.61 -1.41
C ALA A 92 12.82 0.69 -1.68
N GLY A 93 13.03 -0.63 -1.69
CA GLY A 93 11.96 -1.61 -1.88
C GLY A 93 10.97 -1.60 -0.71
N THR A 94 11.48 -1.55 0.53
CA THR A 94 10.63 -1.46 1.72
C THR A 94 9.86 -0.13 1.78
N LEU A 95 10.48 0.96 1.35
CA LEU A 95 9.80 2.26 1.24
C LEU A 95 8.66 2.16 0.23
N GLN A 96 8.89 1.59 -0.96
CA GLN A 96 7.82 1.35 -1.94
C GLN A 96 6.72 0.47 -1.34
N ASP A 97 7.05 -0.65 -0.70
CA ASP A 97 6.05 -1.54 -0.11
C ASP A 97 5.17 -0.85 0.95
N ILE A 98 5.71 0.10 1.71
CA ILE A 98 4.98 0.84 2.74
C ILE A 98 4.19 2.02 2.15
N PHE A 99 4.75 2.70 1.14
CA PHE A 99 4.27 3.98 0.62
C PHE A 99 3.59 3.89 -0.76
N LEU A 100 3.50 2.71 -1.36
CA LEU A 100 2.66 2.48 -2.53
C LEU A 100 1.19 2.54 -2.08
N ASP A 101 0.44 3.41 -2.75
CA ASP A 101 -0.96 3.70 -2.39
C ASP A 101 -1.91 2.54 -2.76
N GLU A 102 -1.46 1.56 -3.57
CA GLU A 102 -2.33 0.50 -4.09
C GLU A 102 -2.19 -0.81 -3.30
N ALA A 103 -3.35 -1.46 -3.09
CA ALA A 103 -3.39 -2.80 -2.56
C ALA A 103 -2.94 -3.81 -3.63
N HIS A 104 -2.28 -4.88 -3.20
CA HIS A 104 -1.67 -5.90 -4.09
C HIS A 104 -2.63 -6.44 -5.15
N TYR A 105 -3.89 -6.64 -4.80
CA TYR A 105 -4.97 -7.17 -5.65
C TYR A 105 -5.66 -6.10 -6.51
N GLY A 106 -5.19 -4.84 -6.47
CA GLY A 106 -5.74 -3.74 -7.28
C GLY A 106 -5.50 -3.91 -8.79
N GLN A 107 -4.54 -4.75 -9.19
CA GLN A 107 -4.36 -5.15 -10.60
C GLN A 107 -5.42 -6.15 -11.05
N GLU A 108 -5.69 -7.16 -10.22
CA GLU A 108 -6.72 -8.16 -10.50
C GLU A 108 -8.10 -7.50 -10.61
N LEU A 109 -8.39 -6.56 -9.70
CA LEU A 109 -9.58 -5.72 -9.73
C LEU A 109 -9.73 -4.95 -11.04
N ARG A 110 -8.66 -4.27 -11.49
CA ARG A 110 -8.67 -3.50 -12.74
C ARG A 110 -8.77 -4.38 -13.97
N ALA A 111 -8.05 -5.51 -13.98
CA ALA A 111 -8.14 -6.49 -15.05
C ALA A 111 -9.56 -7.05 -15.22
N MET A 112 -10.25 -7.35 -14.11
CA MET A 112 -11.66 -7.76 -14.14
C MET A 112 -12.58 -6.66 -14.68
N ARG A 113 -12.32 -5.40 -14.34
CA ARG A 113 -13.10 -4.24 -14.79
C ARG A 113 -12.76 -3.78 -16.22
N GLY A 114 -11.78 -4.40 -16.88
CA GLY A 114 -11.28 -3.97 -18.19
C GLY A 114 -10.58 -2.61 -18.15
N GLU A 115 -10.14 -2.17 -16.97
CA GLU A 115 -9.46 -0.91 -16.76
C GLU A 115 -7.95 -1.05 -17.06
N PRO A 116 -7.31 -0.01 -17.60
CA PRO A 116 -5.86 -0.03 -17.80
C PRO A 116 -5.13 -0.18 -16.46
N GLY A 117 -4.02 -0.91 -16.47
CA GLY A 117 -3.18 -1.13 -15.28
C GLY A 117 -2.71 0.17 -14.63
N ALA A 118 -2.33 0.07 -13.35
CA ALA A 118 -1.88 1.21 -12.56
C ALA A 118 -0.79 2.02 -13.26
N VAL A 119 -0.90 3.36 -13.18
CA VAL A 119 0.07 4.27 -13.80
C VAL A 119 1.49 4.08 -13.24
N SER A 120 1.61 3.54 -12.02
CA SER A 120 2.88 3.17 -11.38
C SER A 120 3.64 2.04 -12.10
N GLU A 121 2.99 1.32 -13.03
CA GLU A 121 3.57 0.20 -13.77
C GLU A 121 3.89 0.50 -15.24
N ARG A 122 3.80 1.77 -15.68
CA ARG A 122 4.40 2.15 -16.98
C ARG A 122 5.91 2.04 -16.84
N ARG A 123 6.40 0.83 -17.14
CA ARG A 123 7.81 0.44 -17.15
C ARG A 123 8.65 1.47 -17.91
N TRP A 124 9.73 1.87 -17.25
CA TRP A 124 10.93 2.45 -17.84
C TRP A 124 11.75 1.35 -18.50
#